data_AF-A0A131XPX5-F1
#
_entry.id   AF-A0A131XPX5-F1
#
_cell.length_a   1.000
_cell.length_b   1.000
_cell.length_c   1.000
_cell.angle_alpha   90.00
_cell.angle_beta   90.00
_cell.angle_gamma   90.00
#
_symmetry.space_group_name_H-M   'P 1'
#
loop_
_entity.id
_entity.type
_entity.pdbx_description
1 polymer ?
#
loop_
_entity_poly.entity_id
_entity_poly.type
_entity_poly.pdbx_seq_one_letter_code
_entity_poly.pdbx_strand_id
1 'polypeptide(L)'
;TTQPEDLDLDELKGASRMARKQRQESLLPEEAYLLPSNYSRWGRVCIRRIVTNTALTPVLRRKFYRSHKEDNPGPDFNCKTCHTPATCKHVIWDCEANKQLRQDA
;
A
#
# COMPACT_ATOMS: atom_id res chain seq x y z
N THR A 1 -9.02 -17.95 44.33
CA THR A 1 -8.13 -17.23 43.41
C THR A 1 -7.88 -18.12 42.22
N THR A 2 -8.68 -17.97 41.18
CA THR A 2 -8.54 -18.75 39.94
C THR A 2 -7.30 -18.24 39.23
N GLN A 3 -6.20 -19.00 39.29
CA GLN A 3 -5.01 -18.76 38.47
C GLN A 3 -5.47 -18.83 37.00
N PRO A 4 -5.18 -17.83 36.16
CA PRO A 4 -5.53 -17.91 34.75
C PRO A 4 -4.68 -19.02 34.14
N GLU A 5 -5.36 -20.08 33.69
CA GLU A 5 -4.79 -21.20 32.99
C GLU A 5 -3.91 -20.71 31.84
N ASP A 6 -2.77 -21.38 31.65
CA ASP A 6 -1.75 -21.11 30.65
C ASP A 6 -2.36 -20.72 29.30
N LEU A 7 -2.34 -19.42 28.99
CA LEU A 7 -2.64 -18.94 27.64
C LEU A 7 -1.57 -19.52 26.71
N ASP A 8 -1.98 -20.47 25.86
CA ASP A 8 -1.12 -21.00 24.82
C ASP A 8 -0.65 -19.85 23.93
N LEU A 9 0.63 -19.51 24.06
CA LEU A 9 1.26 -18.41 23.34
C LEU A 9 1.17 -18.61 21.82
N ASP A 10 1.09 -19.85 21.36
CA ASP A 10 0.99 -20.15 19.93
C ASP A 10 -0.44 -19.95 19.41
N GLU A 11 -1.46 -20.26 20.22
CA GLU A 11 -2.85 -19.92 19.92
C GLU A 11 -3.04 -18.40 19.87
N LEU A 12 -2.48 -17.65 20.84
CA LEU A 12 -2.54 -16.19 20.86
C LEU A 12 -1.83 -15.55 19.66
N LYS A 13 -0.66 -16.08 19.26
CA LYS A 13 0.04 -15.65 18.04
C LYS A 13 -0.78 -15.97 16.79
N GLY A 14 -1.42 -17.13 16.74
CA GLY A 14 -2.31 -17.55 15.65
C GLY A 14 -3.48 -16.58 15.48
N ALA A 15 -4.21 -16.31 16.56
CA ALA A 15 -5.31 -15.35 16.59
C ALA A 15 -4.87 -13.95 16.17
N SER A 16 -3.72 -13.48 16.66
CA SER A 16 -3.15 -12.17 16.27
C SER A 16 -2.82 -12.10 14.78
N ARG A 17 -2.29 -13.18 14.18
CA ARG A 17 -2.02 -13.25 12.73
C ARG A 17 -3.32 -13.20 11.92
N MET A 18 -4.35 -13.93 12.35
CA MET A 18 -5.66 -13.95 11.69
C MET A 18 -6.35 -12.60 11.76
N ALA A 19 -6.38 -11.96 12.93
CA ALA A 19 -6.93 -10.62 13.11
C ALA A 19 -6.21 -9.58 12.25
N ARG A 20 -4.88 -9.65 12.16
CA ARG A 20 -4.10 -8.78 11.27
C ARG A 20 -4.46 -8.99 9.80
N LYS A 21 -4.63 -10.25 9.38
CA LYS A 21 -4.99 -10.59 8.00
C LYS A 21 -6.39 -10.05 7.65
N GLN A 22 -7.39 -10.29 8.50
CA GLN A 22 -8.75 -9.79 8.30
C GLN A 22 -8.80 -8.26 8.25
N ARG A 23 -8.13 -7.58 9.17
CA ARG A 23 -8.02 -6.11 9.14
C ARG A 23 -7.34 -5.61 7.86
N GLN A 24 -6.37 -6.34 7.34
CA GLN A 24 -5.70 -5.94 6.10
C GLN A 24 -6.60 -6.15 4.88
N GLU A 25 -7.36 -7.24 4.86
CA GLU A 25 -8.34 -7.54 3.80
C GLU A 25 -9.49 -6.52 3.79
N SER A 26 -9.98 -6.09 4.96
CA SER A 26 -11.06 -5.09 5.06
C SER A 26 -10.66 -3.68 4.63
N LEU A 27 -9.35 -3.42 4.46
CA LEU A 27 -8.83 -2.14 3.97
C LEU A 27 -8.57 -2.14 2.46
N LEU A 28 -8.66 -3.30 1.81
CA LEU A 28 -8.53 -3.37 0.35
C LEU A 28 -9.77 -2.73 -0.28
N PRO A 29 -9.60 -1.86 -1.30
CA PRO A 29 -10.72 -1.36 -2.08
C PRO A 29 -11.51 -2.52 -2.68
N GLU A 30 -12.82 -2.34 -2.85
CA GLU A 30 -13.70 -3.34 -3.48
C GLU A 30 -13.26 -3.64 -4.93
N GLU A 31 -12.76 -2.63 -5.64
CA GLU A 31 -12.00 -2.76 -6.89
C GLU A 31 -10.52 -3.07 -6.61
N ALA A 32 -10.21 -4.12 -5.84
CA ALA A 32 -8.84 -4.53 -5.64
C ALA A 32 -8.27 -5.08 -6.95
N TYR A 33 -7.76 -4.18 -7.80
CA TYR A 33 -7.00 -4.53 -8.99
C TYR A 33 -5.95 -5.56 -8.59
N LEU A 34 -6.03 -6.76 -9.18
CA LEU A 34 -5.06 -7.81 -8.92
C LEU A 34 -3.69 -7.29 -9.33
N LEU A 35 -2.77 -7.24 -8.37
CA LEU A 35 -1.41 -6.75 -8.63
C LEU A 35 -0.76 -7.60 -9.72
N PRO A 36 -0.16 -6.97 -10.73
CA PRO A 36 0.57 -7.68 -11.76
C PRO A 36 1.60 -8.66 -11.15
N SER A 37 1.76 -9.83 -11.78
CA SER A 37 2.54 -10.94 -11.21
C SER A 37 4.05 -10.75 -11.31
N ASN A 38 4.49 -9.89 -12.21
CA ASN A 38 5.89 -9.46 -12.36
C ASN A 38 6.45 -8.90 -11.05
N TYR A 39 5.73 -8.03 -10.35
CA TYR A 39 6.24 -7.42 -9.12
C TYR A 39 6.81 -8.44 -8.12
N SER A 40 8.04 -8.20 -7.70
CA SER A 40 8.67 -8.90 -6.58
C SER A 40 7.77 -8.93 -5.33
N ARG A 41 7.98 -9.92 -4.45
CA ARG A 41 7.24 -10.04 -3.19
C ARG A 41 7.24 -8.74 -2.38
N TRP A 42 8.37 -8.04 -2.32
CA TRP A 42 8.49 -6.76 -1.64
C TRP A 42 7.73 -5.64 -2.37
N GLY A 43 7.82 -5.58 -3.70
CA GLY A 43 7.05 -4.63 -4.52
C GLY A 43 5.54 -4.74 -4.26
N ARG A 44 5.01 -5.97 -4.23
CA ARG A 44 3.60 -6.22 -3.91
C ARG A 44 3.21 -5.75 -2.50
N VAL A 45 4.08 -5.93 -1.51
CA VAL A 45 3.86 -5.43 -0.13
C VAL A 45 3.82 -3.90 -0.10
N CYS A 46 4.76 -3.24 -0.76
CA CYS A 46 4.81 -1.78 -0.85
C CYS A 46 3.54 -1.22 -1.50
N ILE A 47 3.09 -1.81 -2.61
CA ILE A 47 1.87 -1.37 -3.26
C ILE A 47 0.66 -1.56 -2.36
N ARG A 48 0.50 -2.72 -1.72
CA ARG A 48 -0.62 -2.95 -0.79
C ARG A 48 -0.65 -1.90 0.33
N ARG A 49 0.52 -1.53 0.87
CA ARG A 49 0.63 -0.47 1.89
C ARG A 49 0.15 0.87 1.37
N ILE A 50 0.51 1.22 0.13
CA ILE A 50 0.05 2.46 -0.51
C ILE A 50 -1.46 2.43 -0.71
N VAL A 51 -2.00 1.36 -1.30
CA VAL A 51 -3.44 1.21 -1.60
C VAL A 51 -4.29 1.24 -0.35
N THR A 52 -3.88 0.54 0.71
CA THR A 52 -4.61 0.47 1.98
C THR A 52 -4.29 1.64 2.92
N ASN A 53 -3.42 2.58 2.51
CA ASN A 53 -2.86 3.65 3.33
C ASN A 53 -2.30 3.15 4.69
N THR A 54 -1.82 1.90 4.73
CA THR A 54 -1.24 1.30 5.93
C THR A 54 0.28 1.45 5.92
N ALA A 55 0.86 1.77 7.08
CA ALA A 55 2.31 1.88 7.26
C ALA A 55 3.02 2.88 6.32
N LEU A 56 2.30 3.84 5.73
CA LEU A 56 2.88 5.02 5.10
C LEU A 56 3.29 6.03 6.17
N THR A 57 4.58 6.01 6.54
CA THR A 57 5.15 6.99 7.47
C THR A 57 5.06 8.42 6.89
N PRO A 58 5.06 9.46 7.72
CA PRO A 58 5.07 10.85 7.24
C PRO A 58 6.24 11.16 6.30
N VAL A 59 7.40 10.52 6.51
CA VAL A 59 8.57 10.64 5.62
C VAL A 59 8.30 10.04 4.25
N LEU A 60 7.67 8.87 4.18
CA LEU A 60 7.30 8.25 2.90
C LEU A 60 6.20 9.03 2.20
N ARG A 61 5.21 9.53 2.95
CA ARG A 61 4.18 10.41 2.41
C ARG A 61 4.80 11.63 1.74
N ARG A 62 5.73 12.32 2.40
CA ARG A 62 6.43 13.49 1.85
C ARG A 62 7.06 13.27 0.47
N LYS A 63 7.49 12.05 0.12
CA LYS A 63 8.04 11.73 -1.22
C LYS A 63 7.01 11.85 -2.36
N PHE A 64 5.72 11.78 -2.03
CA PHE A 64 4.63 11.97 -2.99
C PHE A 64 4.20 13.44 -3.13
N TYR A 65 4.66 14.33 -2.25
CA TYR A 65 4.43 15.77 -2.37
C TYR A 65 5.59 16.37 -3.17
N ARG A 66 5.31 17.21 -4.19
CA ARG A 66 6.37 18.02 -4.81
C ARG A 66 6.81 19.10 -3.82
N SER A 67 8.09 19.45 -3.86
CA SER A 67 8.55 20.73 -3.34
C SER A 67 8.03 21.82 -4.28
N HIS A 68 6.81 22.32 -4.06
CA HIS A 68 6.44 23.59 -4.67
C HIS A 68 6.87 24.71 -3.72
N LYS A 69 7.24 25.85 -4.31
CA LYS A 69 7.61 27.08 -3.61
C LYS A 69 6.44 27.77 -2.86
N GLU A 70 5.27 27.13 -2.78
CA GLU A 70 4.08 27.67 -2.12
C GLU A 70 3.79 26.91 -0.83
N ASP A 71 3.32 27.64 0.18
CA ASP A 71 3.26 27.24 1.60
C ASP A 71 2.41 26.02 1.93
N ASN A 72 1.62 25.47 0.99
CA ASN A 72 1.02 24.15 1.16
C ASN A 72 0.44 23.61 -0.16
N PRO A 73 1.17 22.80 -0.92
CA PRO A 73 0.56 22.04 -2.00
C PRO A 73 0.26 20.68 -1.41
N GLY A 74 -1.01 20.27 -1.45
CA GLY A 74 -1.38 18.88 -1.19
C GLY A 74 -0.59 17.90 -2.08
N PRO A 75 -0.82 16.58 -1.95
CA PRO A 75 -0.16 15.61 -2.81
C PRO A 75 -0.42 15.97 -4.28
N ASP A 76 0.61 15.88 -5.12
CA ASP A 76 0.46 16.12 -6.56
C ASP A 76 -0.42 14.98 -7.10
N PHE A 77 -1.68 15.30 -7.39
CA PHE A 77 -2.64 14.28 -7.77
C PHE A 77 -2.40 13.76 -9.18
N ASN A 78 -1.46 14.32 -9.95
CA ASN A 78 -1.24 13.99 -11.34
C ASN A 78 0.07 13.25 -11.59
N CYS A 79 0.04 12.33 -12.56
CA CYS A 79 1.20 11.57 -13.00
C CYS A 79 2.18 12.49 -13.72
N LYS A 80 3.47 12.38 -13.38
CA LYS A 80 4.51 13.27 -13.92
C LYS A 80 4.71 13.16 -15.43
N THR A 81 4.30 12.03 -16.02
CA THR A 81 4.60 11.72 -17.42
C THR A 81 3.40 11.91 -18.34
N CYS A 82 2.19 11.63 -17.87
CA CYS A 82 0.98 11.72 -18.68
C CYS A 82 -0.05 12.74 -18.17
N HIS A 83 0.23 13.40 -17.04
CA HIS A 83 -0.60 14.47 -16.46
C HIS A 83 -2.04 14.10 -16.09
N THR A 84 -2.40 12.81 -16.13
CA THR A 84 -3.67 12.28 -15.61
C THR A 84 -3.59 12.02 -14.10
N PRO A 85 -4.72 11.86 -13.39
CA PRO A 85 -4.68 11.54 -11.97
C PRO A 85 -3.83 10.31 -11.65
N ALA A 86 -2.78 10.49 -10.84
CA ALA A 86 -1.83 9.48 -10.35
C ALA A 86 -2.45 8.57 -9.28
N THR A 87 -3.61 7.98 -9.59
CA THR A 87 -4.16 6.91 -8.76
C THR A 87 -3.23 5.70 -8.76
N CYS A 88 -3.31 4.86 -7.72
CA CYS A 88 -2.58 3.58 -7.73
C CYS A 88 -2.92 2.76 -8.97
N LYS A 89 -4.19 2.75 -9.38
CA LYS A 89 -4.64 2.13 -10.63
C LYS A 89 -3.86 2.66 -11.83
N HIS A 90 -3.84 3.97 -11.98
CA HIS A 90 -3.13 4.60 -13.07
C HIS A 90 -1.63 4.25 -13.06
N VAL A 91 -0.94 4.46 -11.95
CA VAL A 91 0.52 4.28 -11.90
C VAL A 91 0.94 2.82 -12.17
N ILE A 92 0.13 1.86 -11.74
CA ILE A 92 0.48 0.43 -11.69
C ILE A 92 -0.14 -0.38 -12.82
N TRP A 93 -1.23 0.06 -13.43
CA TRP A 93 -1.88 -0.67 -14.53
C TRP A 93 -1.93 0.16 -15.82
N ASP A 94 -2.32 1.44 -15.73
CA ASP A 94 -2.75 2.19 -16.92
C ASP A 94 -1.67 3.12 -17.51
N CYS A 95 -0.66 3.50 -16.72
CA CYS A 95 0.32 4.52 -17.12
C CYS A 95 1.28 3.96 -18.16
N GLU A 96 1.11 4.36 -19.42
CA GLU A 96 1.92 3.78 -20.49
C GLU A 96 3.38 4.21 -20.47
N ALA A 97 3.66 5.38 -19.92
CA ALA A 97 5.02 5.80 -19.64
C ALA A 97 5.74 4.92 -18.60
N ASN A 98 4.98 4.24 -17.72
CA ASN A 98 5.53 3.30 -16.74
C ASN A 98 5.48 1.84 -17.22
N LYS A 99 5.06 1.57 -18.47
CA LYS A 99 4.89 0.19 -18.98
C LYS A 99 6.15 -0.64 -18.85
N GLN A 100 7.30 -0.05 -19.22
CA GLN A 100 8.59 -0.73 -19.17
C GLN A 100 8.98 -1.09 -17.72
N LEU A 101 8.79 -0.15 -16.79
CA LEU A 101 9.02 -0.37 -15.36
C LEU A 101 8.16 -1.50 -14.78
N ARG A 102 6.99 -1.80 -15.37
CA ARG A 102 6.20 -2.97 -14.98
C ARG A 102 6.87 -4.24 -15.49
N GLN A 103 7.23 -4.30 -16.76
CA GLN A 103 7.81 -5.50 -17.37
C GLN A 103 9.11 -5.94 -16.66
N ASP A 104 9.84 -4.98 -16.07
CA ASP A 104 11.12 -5.21 -15.40
C ASP A 104 11.03 -5.30 -13.84
N ALA A 105 9.82 -5.24 -13.24
CA ALA A 105 9.59 -5.18 -11.78
C ALA A 105 9.45 -6.53 -11.06
#